data_AF-A0A3A8HVX4-F1
#
_entry.id   AF-A0A3A8HVX4-F1
#
_cell.length_a   1.000
_cell.length_b   1.000
_cell.length_c   1.000
_cell.angle_alpha   90.00
_cell.angle_beta   90.00
_cell.angle_gamma   90.00
#
_symmetry.space_group_name_H-M   'P 1'
#
loop_
_entity.id
_entity.type
_entity.pdbx_description
1 polymer ?
#
loop_
_entity_poly.entity_id
_entity_poly.type
_entity_poly.pdbx_seq_one_letter_code
_entity_poly.pdbx_strand_id
1 'polypeptide(L)'
;MPELLKRVGFRRRRRGFGSATQLLWNRVESNASLLALCRHRKDLTDEDETILAQCQEKLDAARWCLDKPMGRWSFSYWELIHEVDGLLLMVMPASMLVPRALEIQQQFERRVTDSRARLWLGADRTSGPLPRCVHGLTRLDESESGAAAHPPLDAEQDRYCRSVLRGALDSVNQQVDKTFWQLSINVTLQIFSTLLLLAVFVISFLLLSRELIQTWPSELIPRGLLLVGFAGASGAIISNMLSKERFVVATGATSRFFAYHLMVKPVIGAFAALMLLFLEQSRMLLSVDTRTGSTGVDPSPALFHIVVSDEQAVFFTLMALAVVAGWSADKLLGSIMDKVLGRLLGQSEKVLPPSSPAAPQQPRTPAPSQR
;
A
#
# COMPACT_ATOMS: atom_id res chain seq x y z
N MET A 1 34.85 -13.13 13.65
CA MET A 1 33.52 -12.47 13.60
C MET A 1 33.51 -11.15 12.81
N PRO A 2 34.39 -10.14 13.04
CA PRO A 2 34.29 -8.85 12.33
C PRO A 2 34.75 -8.86 10.85
N GLU A 3 35.52 -9.85 10.41
CA GLU A 3 35.97 -9.94 9.00
C GLU A 3 34.96 -10.58 8.04
N LEU A 4 34.09 -11.48 8.53
CA LEU A 4 33.02 -12.05 7.73
C LEU A 4 31.99 -10.97 7.34
N LEU A 5 31.67 -10.07 8.26
CA LEU A 5 30.84 -8.89 7.98
C LEU A 5 31.51 -7.88 7.02
N LYS A 6 32.85 -7.89 6.89
CA LYS A 6 33.55 -7.10 5.87
C LYS A 6 33.48 -7.71 4.47
N ARG A 7 33.26 -9.03 4.35
CA ARG A 7 33.08 -9.73 3.05
C ARG A 7 31.63 -9.75 2.57
N VAL A 8 30.66 -9.64 3.49
CA VAL A 8 29.24 -9.48 3.17
C VAL A 8 28.91 -7.99 2.98
N GLY A 9 29.16 -7.45 1.79
CA GLY A 9 28.48 -6.25 1.27
C GLY A 9 28.67 -4.87 1.94
N PHE A 10 29.31 -4.75 3.12
CA PHE A 10 29.37 -3.46 3.83
C PHE A 10 30.44 -2.46 3.32
N ARG A 11 31.11 -2.75 2.20
CA ARG A 11 32.23 -1.92 1.69
C ARG A 11 31.82 -0.66 0.93
N ARG A 12 30.53 -0.44 0.65
CA ARG A 12 30.01 0.83 0.14
C ARG A 12 29.07 1.50 1.16
N ARG A 13 29.61 1.86 2.33
CA ARG A 13 29.07 3.04 3.05
C ARG A 13 29.41 4.29 2.23
N ARG A 14 28.69 4.52 1.12
CA ARG A 14 28.66 5.84 0.49
C ARG A 14 27.97 6.77 1.51
N ARG A 15 28.79 7.52 2.26
CA ARG A 15 28.34 8.58 3.18
C ARG A 15 27.40 9.50 2.38
N GLY A 16 26.10 9.44 2.66
CA GLY A 16 25.11 10.27 1.94
C GLY A 16 23.77 9.58 1.64
N PHE A 17 23.63 8.26 1.82
CA PHE A 17 22.34 7.58 1.61
C PHE A 17 21.60 7.32 2.91
N GLY A 18 20.30 7.65 2.92
CA GLY A 18 19.37 7.33 4.01
C GLY A 18 19.20 5.82 4.24
N SER A 19 18.68 5.45 5.40
CA SER A 19 18.55 4.05 5.85
C SER A 19 17.79 3.15 4.87
N ALA A 20 16.74 3.66 4.22
CA ALA A 20 15.96 2.91 3.24
C ALA A 20 16.77 2.54 1.98
N THR A 21 17.55 3.47 1.44
CA THR A 21 18.39 3.21 0.26
C THR A 21 19.50 2.20 0.58
N GLN A 22 20.01 2.19 1.81
CA GLN A 22 20.98 1.18 2.25
C GLN A 22 20.37 -0.22 2.30
N LEU A 23 19.10 -0.36 2.71
CA LEU A 23 18.41 -1.65 2.68
C LEU A 23 18.24 -2.19 1.25
N LEU A 24 17.93 -1.32 0.28
CA LEU A 24 17.84 -1.70 -1.13
C LEU A 24 19.18 -2.19 -1.67
N TRP A 25 20.27 -1.46 -1.39
CA TRP A 25 21.62 -1.89 -1.76
C TRP A 25 22.01 -3.22 -1.10
N ASN A 26 21.68 -3.42 0.17
CA ASN A 26 21.94 -4.68 0.86
C ASN A 26 21.19 -5.84 0.20
N ARG A 27 19.97 -5.62 -0.30
CA ARG A 27 19.21 -6.65 -1.03
C ARG A 27 19.89 -7.01 -2.34
N VAL A 28 20.30 -6.02 -3.15
CA VAL A 28 21.03 -6.24 -4.41
C VAL A 28 22.33 -7.00 -4.17
N GLU A 29 23.12 -6.60 -3.17
CA GLU A 29 24.40 -7.26 -2.85
C GLU A 29 24.19 -8.68 -2.31
N SER A 30 23.11 -8.91 -1.55
CA SER A 30 22.75 -10.27 -1.11
C SER A 30 22.39 -11.17 -2.29
N ASN A 31 21.70 -10.66 -3.31
CA ASN A 31 21.36 -11.46 -4.48
C ASN A 31 22.58 -11.66 -5.40
N ALA A 32 23.46 -10.67 -5.49
CA ALA A 32 24.74 -10.80 -6.20
C ALA A 32 25.66 -11.84 -5.55
N SER A 33 25.70 -11.92 -4.22
CA SER A 33 26.50 -12.94 -3.52
C SER A 33 25.93 -14.34 -3.71
N LEU A 34 24.59 -14.50 -3.69
CA LEU A 34 23.93 -15.77 -4.01
C LEU A 34 24.20 -16.21 -5.46
N LEU A 35 24.13 -15.28 -6.41
CA LEU A 35 24.48 -15.56 -7.80
C LEU A 35 25.93 -16.01 -7.95
N ALA A 36 26.87 -15.35 -7.26
CA ALA A 36 28.27 -15.75 -7.27
C ALA A 36 28.47 -17.17 -6.71
N LEU A 37 27.74 -17.54 -5.64
CA LEU A 37 27.77 -18.90 -5.10
C LEU A 37 27.22 -19.92 -6.10
N CYS A 38 26.15 -19.61 -6.83
CA CYS A 38 25.60 -20.50 -7.84
C CYS A 38 26.56 -20.71 -9.02
N ARG A 39 27.31 -19.67 -9.42
CA ARG A 39 28.33 -19.76 -10.48
C ARG A 39 29.53 -20.65 -10.15
N HIS A 40 29.82 -20.88 -8.88
CA HIS A 40 30.93 -21.74 -8.46
C HIS A 40 30.60 -23.25 -8.47
N ARG A 41 29.36 -23.61 -8.83
CA ARG A 41 28.96 -25.01 -9.04
C ARG A 41 29.70 -25.61 -10.24
N LYS A 42 30.03 -26.90 -10.14
CA LYS A 42 30.75 -27.65 -11.18
C LYS A 42 29.81 -28.41 -12.12
N ASP A 43 28.54 -28.48 -11.77
CA ASP A 43 27.47 -29.27 -12.38
C ASP A 43 26.41 -28.39 -13.07
N LEU A 44 26.84 -27.28 -13.66
CA LEU A 44 25.96 -26.35 -14.37
C LEU A 44 25.62 -26.89 -15.77
N THR A 45 24.33 -26.87 -16.11
CA THR A 45 23.86 -27.11 -17.48
C THR A 45 23.87 -25.81 -18.29
N ASP A 46 23.82 -25.91 -19.62
CA ASP A 46 23.70 -24.73 -20.50
C ASP A 46 22.47 -23.88 -20.13
N GLU A 47 21.36 -24.53 -19.75
CA GLU A 47 20.15 -23.84 -19.25
C GLU A 47 20.43 -23.04 -17.97
N ASP A 48 21.18 -23.61 -17.02
CA ASP A 48 21.57 -22.94 -15.78
C ASP A 48 22.45 -21.71 -16.06
N GLU A 49 23.40 -21.83 -16.99
CA GLU A 49 24.26 -20.72 -17.39
C GLU A 49 23.46 -19.56 -17.99
N THR A 50 22.46 -19.86 -18.83
CA THR A 50 21.57 -18.82 -19.38
C THR A 50 20.76 -18.12 -18.29
N ILE A 51 20.25 -18.86 -17.30
CA ILE A 51 19.51 -18.27 -16.17
C ILE A 51 20.43 -17.38 -15.33
N LEU A 52 21.66 -17.81 -15.05
CA LEU A 52 22.63 -17.01 -14.31
C LEU A 52 23.05 -15.75 -15.07
N ALA A 53 23.12 -15.80 -16.41
CA ALA A 53 23.35 -14.62 -17.24
C ALA A 53 22.17 -13.62 -17.14
N GLN A 54 20.93 -14.10 -17.23
CA GLN A 54 19.74 -13.27 -17.05
C GLN A 54 19.68 -12.62 -15.66
N CYS A 55 19.99 -13.37 -14.60
CA CYS A 55 20.06 -12.83 -13.25
C CYS A 55 21.10 -11.71 -13.13
N GLN A 56 22.26 -11.86 -13.78
CA GLN A 56 23.31 -10.84 -13.78
C GLN A 56 22.85 -9.57 -14.48
N GLU A 57 22.26 -9.69 -15.67
CA GLU A 57 21.72 -8.56 -16.44
C GLU A 57 20.68 -7.78 -15.62
N LYS A 58 19.72 -8.49 -15.00
CA LYS A 58 18.69 -7.87 -14.17
C LYS A 58 19.24 -7.23 -12.90
N LEU A 59 20.26 -7.83 -12.27
CA LEU A 59 20.95 -7.21 -11.13
C LEU A 59 21.70 -5.94 -11.52
N ASP A 60 22.33 -5.92 -12.68
CA ASP A 60 23.04 -4.73 -13.17
C ASP A 60 22.06 -3.61 -13.56
N ALA A 61 20.91 -3.96 -14.14
CA ALA A 61 19.79 -3.03 -14.33
C ALA A 61 19.26 -2.47 -13.00
N ALA A 62 19.10 -3.32 -11.98
CA ALA A 62 18.67 -2.89 -10.65
C ALA A 62 19.70 -1.97 -9.98
N ARG A 63 21.00 -2.26 -10.09
CA ARG A 63 22.09 -1.38 -9.62
C ARG A 63 22.05 -0.02 -10.30
N TRP A 64 21.87 -0.01 -11.62
CA TRP A 64 21.73 1.22 -12.39
C TRP A 64 20.52 2.06 -11.94
N CYS A 65 19.39 1.41 -11.64
CA CYS A 65 18.21 2.08 -11.08
C CYS A 65 18.49 2.71 -9.72
N LEU A 66 19.29 2.07 -8.86
CA LEU A 66 19.67 2.60 -7.55
C LEU A 66 20.67 3.75 -7.62
N ASP A 67 21.57 3.75 -8.61
CA ASP A 67 22.50 4.87 -8.80
C ASP A 67 21.77 6.16 -9.21
N LYS A 68 20.64 6.06 -9.94
CA LYS A 68 19.81 7.21 -10.33
C LYS A 68 18.85 7.67 -9.22
N PRO A 69 18.78 8.96 -8.87
CA PRO A 69 17.93 9.46 -7.78
C PRO A 69 16.42 9.21 -8.01
N MET A 70 15.95 9.28 -9.26
CA MET A 70 14.55 9.02 -9.64
C MET A 70 14.24 7.54 -9.89
N GLY A 71 15.25 6.70 -10.19
CA GLY A 71 15.06 5.28 -10.51
C GLY A 71 14.76 4.41 -9.28
N ARG A 72 15.21 4.86 -8.10
CA ARG A 72 15.10 4.19 -6.79
C ARG A 72 13.68 3.86 -6.32
N TRP A 73 12.68 4.54 -6.88
CA TRP A 73 11.29 4.48 -6.45
C TRP A 73 10.35 3.96 -7.54
N SER A 74 10.91 3.50 -8.66
CA SER A 74 10.12 2.93 -9.75
C SER A 74 9.67 1.51 -9.40
N PHE A 75 8.42 1.18 -9.73
CA PHE A 75 7.87 -0.18 -9.62
C PHE A 75 8.77 -1.22 -10.30
N SER A 76 9.42 -0.82 -11.39
CA SER A 76 10.37 -1.62 -12.16
C SER A 76 11.58 -2.12 -11.36
N TYR A 77 12.02 -1.43 -10.30
CA TYR A 77 13.14 -1.92 -9.48
C TYR A 77 12.76 -3.18 -8.70
N TRP A 78 11.59 -3.19 -8.05
CA TRP A 78 11.16 -4.34 -7.23
C TRP A 78 10.82 -5.54 -8.08
N GLU A 79 10.19 -5.32 -9.23
CA GLU A 79 9.94 -6.35 -10.23
C GLU A 79 11.27 -7.04 -10.64
N LEU A 80 12.31 -6.27 -10.98
CA LEU A 80 13.63 -6.83 -11.32
C LEU A 80 14.23 -7.68 -10.19
N ILE A 81 14.12 -7.23 -8.94
CA ILE A 81 14.67 -7.97 -7.79
C ILE A 81 13.88 -9.26 -7.53
N HIS A 82 12.55 -9.19 -7.59
CA HIS A 82 11.67 -10.34 -7.39
C HIS A 82 11.86 -11.39 -8.50
N GLU A 83 12.05 -10.95 -9.74
CA GLU A 83 12.39 -11.85 -10.85
C GLU A 83 13.75 -12.53 -10.65
N VAL A 84 14.77 -11.81 -10.17
CA VAL A 84 16.07 -12.40 -9.83
C VAL A 84 15.92 -13.44 -8.72
N ASP A 85 15.14 -13.16 -7.67
CA ASP A 85 14.88 -14.12 -6.60
C ASP A 85 14.21 -15.40 -7.14
N GLY A 86 13.20 -15.25 -8.01
CA GLY A 86 12.52 -16.38 -8.64
C GLY A 86 13.42 -17.20 -9.59
N LEU A 87 14.30 -16.54 -10.35
CA LEU A 87 15.25 -17.21 -11.23
C LEU A 87 16.36 -17.93 -10.44
N LEU A 88 16.84 -17.34 -9.34
CA LEU A 88 17.85 -17.98 -8.49
C LEU A 88 17.32 -19.28 -7.87
N LEU A 89 16.03 -19.39 -7.52
CA LEU A 89 15.45 -20.65 -7.04
C LEU A 89 15.57 -21.80 -8.05
N MET A 90 15.62 -21.49 -9.35
CA MET A 90 15.74 -22.51 -10.39
C MET A 90 17.15 -23.10 -10.46
N VAL A 91 18.19 -22.35 -10.09
CA VAL A 91 19.61 -22.74 -10.25
C VAL A 91 20.33 -22.99 -8.91
N MET A 92 19.68 -22.66 -7.79
CA MET A 92 20.26 -22.82 -6.45
C MET A 92 20.62 -24.28 -6.13
N PRO A 93 21.74 -24.57 -5.45
CA PRO A 93 22.04 -25.93 -5.01
C PRO A 93 21.03 -26.43 -3.97
N ALA A 94 20.80 -27.75 -3.91
CA ALA A 94 19.81 -28.36 -3.03
C ALA A 94 19.99 -27.97 -1.54
N SER A 95 21.23 -27.92 -1.07
CA SER A 95 21.58 -27.52 0.31
C SER A 95 21.19 -26.08 0.68
N MET A 96 21.06 -25.18 -0.31
CA MET A 96 20.57 -23.81 -0.09
C MET A 96 19.06 -23.69 -0.36
N LEU A 97 18.49 -24.62 -1.14
CA LEU A 97 17.09 -24.61 -1.53
C LEU A 97 16.17 -24.94 -0.35
N VAL A 98 16.53 -25.89 0.51
CA VAL A 98 15.74 -26.31 1.68
C VAL A 98 15.43 -25.17 2.65
N PRO A 99 16.42 -24.41 3.18
CA PRO A 99 16.13 -23.29 4.08
C PRO A 99 15.30 -22.18 3.39
N ARG A 100 15.50 -21.97 2.08
CA ARG A 100 14.69 -21.02 1.29
C ARG A 100 13.26 -21.50 1.09
N ALA A 101 13.05 -22.79 0.86
CA ALA A 101 11.73 -23.38 0.70
C ALA A 101 10.89 -23.22 1.97
N LEU A 102 11.49 -23.46 3.15
CA LEU A 102 10.86 -23.23 4.45
C LEU A 102 10.50 -21.76 4.67
N GLU A 103 11.41 -20.85 4.34
CA GLU A 103 11.16 -19.40 4.44
C GLU A 103 10.00 -18.97 3.53
N ILE A 104 9.98 -19.44 2.28
CA ILE A 104 8.90 -19.13 1.32
C ILE A 104 7.56 -19.66 1.82
N GLN A 105 7.51 -20.90 2.33
CA GLN A 105 6.28 -21.46 2.88
C GLN A 105 5.76 -20.62 4.05
N GLN A 106 6.63 -20.28 5.00
CA GLN A 106 6.24 -19.47 6.16
C GLN A 106 5.74 -18.08 5.73
N GLN A 107 6.41 -17.44 4.77
CA GLN A 107 5.99 -16.15 4.24
C GLN A 107 4.68 -16.25 3.48
N PHE A 108 4.47 -17.30 2.70
CA PHE A 108 3.23 -17.57 1.96
C PHE A 108 2.06 -17.73 2.91
N GLU A 109 2.16 -18.62 3.89
CA GLU A 109 1.12 -18.86 4.90
C GLU A 109 0.76 -17.59 5.68
N ARG A 110 1.76 -16.74 5.97
CA ARG A 110 1.55 -15.50 6.70
C ARG A 110 0.92 -14.40 5.87
N ARG A 111 1.27 -14.28 4.58
CA ARG A 111 0.97 -13.09 3.77
C ARG A 111 -0.17 -13.32 2.77
N VAL A 112 -0.35 -14.54 2.29
CA VAL A 112 -1.37 -14.88 1.29
C VAL A 112 -2.59 -15.48 2.01
N THR A 113 -3.60 -14.63 2.27
CA THR A 113 -4.84 -15.04 2.95
C THR A 113 -6.04 -15.18 2.01
N ASP A 114 -5.85 -14.88 0.73
CA ASP A 114 -6.90 -14.93 -0.29
C ASP A 114 -7.39 -16.35 -0.56
N SER A 115 -8.51 -16.49 -1.29
CA SER A 115 -9.00 -17.77 -1.81
C SER A 115 -7.93 -18.57 -2.57
N ARG A 116 -6.97 -17.87 -3.19
CA ARG A 116 -5.78 -18.42 -3.84
C ARG A 116 -4.92 -19.26 -2.91
N ALA A 117 -4.82 -18.92 -1.62
CA ALA A 117 -4.02 -19.67 -0.66
C ALA A 117 -4.41 -21.16 -0.57
N ARG A 118 -5.70 -21.47 -0.74
CA ARG A 118 -6.21 -22.85 -0.72
C ARG A 118 -5.71 -23.70 -1.89
N LEU A 119 -5.42 -23.08 -3.04
CA LEU A 119 -4.86 -23.78 -4.21
C LEU A 119 -3.42 -24.23 -3.95
N TRP A 120 -2.67 -23.46 -3.17
CA TRP A 120 -1.25 -23.71 -2.90
C TRP A 120 -1.01 -24.53 -1.64
N LEU A 121 -1.83 -24.33 -0.60
CA LEU A 121 -1.69 -25.00 0.70
C LEU A 121 -2.58 -26.25 0.83
N GLY A 122 -3.60 -26.40 -0.03
CA GLY A 122 -4.61 -27.44 0.11
C GLY A 122 -5.69 -27.08 1.14
N ALA A 123 -6.76 -27.88 1.20
CA ALA A 123 -7.89 -27.63 2.10
C ALA A 123 -7.51 -27.73 3.59
N ASP A 124 -6.56 -28.61 3.90
CA ASP A 124 -6.00 -28.90 5.22
C ASP A 124 -4.70 -28.13 5.52
N ARG A 125 -4.26 -27.26 4.60
CA ARG A 125 -3.00 -26.49 4.64
C ARG A 125 -1.70 -27.31 4.61
N THR A 126 -1.79 -28.63 4.45
CA THR A 126 -0.63 -29.55 4.48
C THR A 126 -0.58 -30.45 3.25
N SER A 127 -1.70 -30.67 2.56
CA SER A 127 -1.78 -31.49 1.34
C SER A 127 -1.53 -30.72 0.04
N GLY A 128 -1.32 -29.41 0.12
CA GLY A 128 -1.10 -28.58 -1.07
C GLY A 128 0.24 -28.82 -1.78
N PRO A 129 0.39 -28.33 -3.02
CA PRO A 129 1.63 -28.44 -3.78
C PRO A 129 2.84 -27.84 -3.05
N LEU A 130 2.68 -26.69 -2.39
CA LEU A 130 3.79 -26.01 -1.70
C LEU A 130 4.29 -26.81 -0.48
N PRO A 131 3.46 -27.17 0.52
CA PRO A 131 3.89 -28.00 1.64
C PRO A 131 4.46 -29.36 1.23
N ARG A 132 3.91 -30.00 0.17
CA ARG A 132 4.43 -31.27 -0.35
C ARG A 132 5.85 -31.14 -0.92
N CYS A 133 6.12 -30.07 -1.67
CA CYS A 133 7.45 -29.83 -2.23
C CYS A 133 8.47 -29.54 -1.12
N VAL A 134 8.09 -28.72 -0.13
CA VAL A 134 8.96 -28.41 1.02
C VAL A 134 9.26 -29.65 1.83
N HIS A 135 8.26 -30.47 2.14
CA HIS A 135 8.44 -31.73 2.88
C HIS A 135 9.30 -32.74 2.12
N GLY A 136 9.16 -32.81 0.80
CA GLY A 136 10.00 -33.64 -0.07
C GLY A 136 11.46 -33.18 -0.04
N LEU A 137 11.71 -31.87 -0.09
CA LEU A 137 13.06 -31.29 -0.04
C LEU A 137 13.71 -31.47 1.33
N THR A 138 12.99 -31.23 2.44
CA THR A 138 13.53 -31.38 3.80
C THR A 138 13.94 -32.82 4.11
N ARG A 139 13.16 -33.81 3.64
CA ARG A 139 13.48 -35.23 3.84
C ARG A 139 14.78 -35.67 3.17
N LEU A 140 15.19 -35.03 2.08
CA LEU A 140 16.47 -35.32 1.43
C LEU A 140 17.66 -34.81 2.24
N ASP A 141 17.53 -33.62 2.83
CA ASP A 141 18.57 -32.99 3.68
C ASP A 141 18.82 -33.82 4.97
N GLU A 142 17.75 -34.38 5.53
CA GLU A 142 17.83 -35.30 6.68
C GLU A 142 18.49 -36.65 6.33
N SER A 143 18.29 -37.16 5.10
CA SER A 143 18.93 -38.39 4.62
C SER A 143 20.43 -38.22 4.34
N GLU A 144 20.89 -37.05 3.90
CA GLU A 144 22.33 -36.74 3.77
C GLU A 144 23.02 -36.68 5.15
N SER A 145 22.26 -36.46 6.24
CA SER A 145 22.76 -36.33 7.61
C SER A 145 22.84 -37.64 8.41
N GLY A 146 22.57 -38.80 7.80
CA GLY A 146 22.90 -40.12 8.37
C GLY A 146 21.75 -41.08 8.68
N ALA A 147 20.51 -40.79 8.24
CA ALA A 147 19.40 -41.75 8.29
C ALA A 147 19.14 -42.35 6.89
N ALA A 148 18.91 -43.67 6.85
CA ALA A 148 18.74 -44.53 5.67
C ALA A 148 18.43 -43.77 4.36
N ALA A 149 19.34 -43.87 3.38
CA ALA A 149 19.30 -43.14 2.12
C ALA A 149 17.95 -43.29 1.41
N HIS A 150 17.12 -42.26 1.48
CA HIS A 150 15.99 -42.11 0.57
C HIS A 150 16.54 -41.85 -0.84
N PRO A 151 15.89 -42.40 -1.89
CA PRO A 151 16.34 -42.17 -3.26
C PRO A 151 16.33 -40.66 -3.55
N PRO A 152 17.35 -40.13 -4.24
CA PRO A 152 17.37 -38.73 -4.65
C PRO A 152 16.10 -38.40 -5.44
N LEU A 153 15.57 -37.18 -5.27
CA LEU A 153 14.46 -36.70 -6.10
C LEU A 153 14.84 -36.89 -7.58
N ASP A 154 13.90 -37.44 -8.34
CA ASP A 154 14.04 -37.51 -9.80
C ASP A 154 14.23 -36.09 -10.35
N ALA A 155 14.99 -35.94 -11.44
CA ALA A 155 15.31 -34.64 -12.02
C ALA A 155 14.03 -33.87 -12.42
N GLU A 156 12.98 -34.58 -12.84
CA GLU A 156 11.66 -33.99 -13.11
C GLU A 156 10.98 -33.47 -11.84
N GLN A 157 11.14 -34.18 -10.72
CA GLN A 157 10.50 -33.82 -9.45
C GLN A 157 11.21 -32.65 -8.76
N ASP A 158 12.54 -32.56 -8.86
CA ASP A 158 13.31 -31.38 -8.42
C ASP A 158 12.91 -30.13 -9.24
N ARG A 159 12.84 -30.26 -10.57
CA ARG A 159 12.36 -29.18 -11.46
C ARG A 159 10.94 -28.74 -11.12
N TYR A 160 10.05 -29.68 -10.86
CA TYR A 160 8.69 -29.40 -10.42
C TYR A 160 8.67 -28.64 -9.09
N CYS A 161 9.40 -29.10 -8.07
CA CYS A 161 9.50 -28.44 -6.77
C CYS A 161 10.01 -27.00 -6.90
N ARG A 162 11.05 -26.75 -7.70
CA ARG A 162 11.59 -25.40 -7.97
C ARG A 162 10.54 -24.50 -8.63
N SER A 163 9.79 -25.02 -9.60
CA SER A 163 8.72 -24.27 -10.27
C SER A 163 7.58 -23.88 -9.32
N VAL A 164 7.19 -24.80 -8.41
CA VAL A 164 6.18 -24.54 -7.38
C VAL A 164 6.67 -23.49 -6.39
N LEU A 165 7.93 -23.57 -5.94
CA LEU A 165 8.53 -22.59 -5.05
C LEU A 165 8.60 -21.20 -5.70
N ARG A 166 8.97 -21.12 -6.98
CA ARG A 166 8.96 -19.88 -7.75
C ARG A 166 7.55 -19.28 -7.82
N GLY A 167 6.54 -20.05 -8.20
CA GLY A 167 5.17 -19.55 -8.28
C GLY A 167 4.58 -19.13 -6.92
N ALA A 168 4.96 -19.83 -5.84
CA ALA A 168 4.61 -19.42 -4.48
C ALA A 168 5.29 -18.10 -4.09
N LEU A 169 6.59 -17.96 -4.38
CA LEU A 169 7.33 -16.72 -4.15
C LEU A 169 6.76 -15.56 -4.96
N ASP A 170 6.41 -15.77 -6.23
CA ASP A 170 5.78 -14.75 -7.08
C ASP A 170 4.46 -14.26 -6.46
N SER A 171 3.65 -15.18 -5.93
CA SER A 171 2.41 -14.85 -5.23
C SER A 171 2.65 -14.03 -3.95
N VAL A 172 3.69 -14.36 -3.19
CA VAL A 172 4.11 -13.57 -2.02
C VAL A 172 4.56 -12.18 -2.45
N ASN A 173 5.42 -12.09 -3.46
CA ASN A 173 5.98 -10.84 -3.97
C ASN A 173 4.88 -9.91 -4.48
N GLN A 174 3.91 -10.42 -5.26
CA GLN A 174 2.75 -9.64 -5.70
C GLN A 174 1.97 -9.03 -4.53
N GLN A 175 1.77 -9.80 -3.45
CA GLN A 175 1.05 -9.31 -2.27
C GLN A 175 1.87 -8.26 -1.51
N VAL A 176 3.18 -8.44 -1.42
CA VAL A 176 4.10 -7.48 -0.81
C VAL A 176 4.13 -6.18 -1.61
N ASP A 177 4.25 -6.27 -2.93
CA ASP A 177 4.28 -5.10 -3.81
C ASP A 177 2.95 -4.34 -3.76
N LYS A 178 1.81 -5.04 -3.79
CA LYS A 178 0.49 -4.42 -3.63
C LYS A 178 0.37 -3.67 -2.31
N THR A 179 0.76 -4.30 -1.19
CA THR A 179 0.66 -3.67 0.14
C THR A 179 1.65 -2.52 0.32
N PHE A 180 2.88 -2.66 -0.18
CA PHE A 180 3.89 -1.60 -0.16
C PHE A 180 3.44 -0.41 -1.00
N TRP A 181 2.92 -0.65 -2.20
CA TRP A 181 2.43 0.40 -3.09
C TRP A 181 1.24 1.15 -2.49
N GLN A 182 0.27 0.43 -1.91
CA GLN A 182 -0.84 1.03 -1.17
C GLN A 182 -0.34 1.89 0.00
N LEU A 183 0.62 1.38 0.78
CA LEU A 183 1.23 2.13 1.87
C LEU A 183 1.90 3.41 1.36
N SER A 184 2.69 3.31 0.28
CA SER A 184 3.38 4.46 -0.31
C SER A 184 2.39 5.53 -0.76
N ILE A 185 1.33 5.15 -1.48
CA ILE A 185 0.32 6.10 -1.94
C ILE A 185 -0.40 6.76 -0.77
N ASN A 186 -0.78 5.98 0.25
CA ASN A 186 -1.45 6.52 1.42
C ASN A 186 -0.57 7.52 2.17
N VAL A 187 0.72 7.22 2.34
CA VAL A 187 1.69 8.14 2.96
C VAL A 187 1.87 9.40 2.10
N THR A 188 2.05 9.25 0.79
CA THR A 188 2.17 10.39 -0.12
C THR A 188 0.93 11.28 -0.09
N LEU A 189 -0.26 10.69 -0.08
CA LEU A 189 -1.52 11.41 0.04
C LEU A 189 -1.59 12.17 1.38
N GLN A 190 -1.20 11.53 2.49
CA GLN A 190 -1.19 12.15 3.80
C GLN A 190 -0.22 13.35 3.85
N ILE A 191 0.97 13.24 3.23
CA ILE A 191 1.91 14.36 3.12
C ILE A 191 1.27 15.51 2.34
N PHE A 192 0.68 15.26 1.17
CA PHE A 192 0.02 16.31 0.39
C PHE A 192 -1.19 16.91 1.09
N SER A 193 -2.01 16.12 1.79
CA SER A 193 -3.11 16.63 2.61
C SER A 193 -2.60 17.52 3.75
N THR A 194 -1.47 17.18 4.37
CA THR A 194 -0.84 18.00 5.42
C THR A 194 -0.32 19.32 4.85
N LEU A 195 0.34 19.28 3.69
CA LEU A 195 0.80 20.49 3.00
C LEU A 195 -0.37 21.37 2.55
N LEU A 196 -1.46 20.76 2.08
CA LEU A 196 -2.68 21.48 1.72
C LEU A 196 -3.32 22.14 2.94
N LEU A 197 -3.43 21.42 4.07
CA LEU A 197 -3.95 21.98 5.32
C LEU A 197 -3.10 23.16 5.79
N LEU A 198 -1.77 23.03 5.72
CA LEU A 198 -0.85 24.11 6.05
C LEU A 198 -1.03 25.32 5.12
N ALA A 199 -1.19 25.10 3.82
CA ALA A 199 -1.45 26.18 2.86
C ALA A 199 -2.78 26.88 3.16
N VAL A 200 -3.86 26.13 3.40
CA VAL A 200 -5.16 26.68 3.79
C VAL A 200 -5.06 27.48 5.09
N PHE A 201 -4.33 26.99 6.08
CA PHE A 201 -4.09 27.70 7.33
C PHE A 201 -3.32 29.01 7.12
N VAL A 202 -2.22 28.99 6.38
CA VAL A 202 -1.41 30.19 6.09
C VAL A 202 -2.24 31.23 5.33
N ILE A 203 -2.98 30.82 4.30
CA ILE A 203 -3.83 31.75 3.54
C ILE A 203 -4.95 32.31 4.44
N SER A 204 -5.60 31.46 5.25
CA SER A 204 -6.62 31.92 6.19
C SER A 204 -6.06 32.92 7.19
N PHE A 205 -4.87 32.68 7.73
CA PHE A 205 -4.20 33.60 8.65
C PHE A 205 -3.87 34.95 8.00
N LEU A 206 -3.41 34.95 6.74
CA LEU A 206 -3.13 36.18 5.98
C LEU A 206 -4.40 36.97 5.63
N LEU A 207 -5.53 36.28 5.45
CA LEU A 207 -6.82 36.90 5.17
C LEU A 207 -7.55 37.37 6.44
N LEU A 208 -7.20 36.82 7.60
CA LEU A 208 -7.78 37.19 8.88
C LEU A 208 -7.31 38.59 9.27
N SER A 209 -8.24 39.55 9.30
CA SER A 209 -7.99 40.90 9.81
C SER A 209 -8.93 41.22 10.97
N ARG A 210 -8.49 42.14 11.85
CA ARG A 210 -9.32 42.60 12.98
C ARG A 210 -10.62 43.25 12.51
N GLU A 211 -10.56 44.00 11.42
CA GLU A 211 -11.74 44.60 10.77
C GLU A 211 -12.76 43.54 10.38
N LEU A 212 -12.30 42.44 9.77
CA LEU A 212 -13.18 41.36 9.33
C LEU A 212 -13.94 40.69 10.48
N ILE A 213 -13.31 40.56 11.65
CA ILE A 213 -13.94 39.98 12.85
C ILE A 213 -14.99 40.94 13.42
N GLN A 214 -14.74 42.25 13.37
CA GLN A 214 -15.61 43.28 13.94
C GLN A 214 -16.80 43.64 13.05
N THR A 215 -16.65 43.56 11.72
CA THR A 215 -17.71 43.90 10.75
C THR A 215 -18.45 42.66 10.23
N TRP A 216 -18.27 41.51 10.87
CA TRP A 216 -18.99 40.28 10.55
C TRP A 216 -20.40 40.31 11.14
N PRO A 217 -21.46 39.89 10.42
CA PRO A 217 -21.50 39.36 9.05
C PRO A 217 -21.82 40.41 7.97
N SER A 218 -21.92 41.70 8.32
CA SER A 218 -22.63 42.73 7.56
C SER A 218 -21.90 43.30 6.33
N GLU A 219 -20.56 43.38 6.28
CA GLU A 219 -19.89 44.20 5.23
C GLU A 219 -18.78 43.54 4.37
N LEU A 220 -18.34 42.30 4.63
CA LEU A 220 -17.19 41.70 3.90
C LEU A 220 -17.47 40.30 3.34
N ILE A 221 -18.39 40.29 2.37
CA ILE A 221 -18.92 39.08 1.73
C ILE A 221 -17.83 38.18 1.10
N PRO A 222 -16.85 38.66 0.31
CA PRO A 222 -15.95 37.72 -0.37
C PRO A 222 -14.88 37.11 0.55
N ARG A 223 -14.29 37.89 1.46
CA ARG A 223 -13.19 37.40 2.32
C ARG A 223 -13.71 36.52 3.45
N GLY A 224 -14.83 36.90 4.07
CA GLY A 224 -15.42 36.12 5.15
C GLY A 224 -16.03 34.80 4.67
N LEU A 225 -16.75 34.79 3.53
CA LEU A 225 -17.22 33.53 2.92
C LEU A 225 -16.06 32.60 2.57
N LEU A 226 -14.97 33.16 2.05
CA LEU A 226 -13.79 32.38 1.71
C LEU A 226 -13.12 31.77 2.96
N LEU A 227 -13.04 32.50 4.08
CA LEU A 227 -12.57 31.96 5.36
C LEU A 227 -13.48 30.84 5.90
N VAL A 228 -14.80 30.99 5.81
CA VAL A 228 -15.77 29.95 6.17
C VAL A 228 -15.58 28.71 5.29
N GLY A 229 -15.41 28.91 3.99
CA GLY A 229 -15.11 27.84 3.04
C GLY A 229 -13.81 27.13 3.38
N PHE A 230 -12.75 27.86 3.74
CA PHE A 230 -11.48 27.28 4.19
C PHE A 230 -11.58 26.54 5.52
N ALA A 231 -12.39 27.02 6.46
CA ALA A 231 -12.68 26.31 7.70
C ALA A 231 -13.37 24.97 7.40
N GLY A 232 -14.37 24.96 6.51
CA GLY A 232 -15.02 23.74 6.03
C GLY A 232 -14.08 22.79 5.30
N ALA A 233 -13.28 23.31 4.37
CA ALA A 233 -12.26 22.53 3.66
C ALA A 233 -11.26 21.89 4.63
N SER A 234 -10.82 22.64 5.65
CA SER A 234 -9.92 22.14 6.69
C SER A 234 -10.54 20.98 7.46
N GLY A 235 -11.83 21.07 7.82
CA GLY A 235 -12.56 19.96 8.44
C GLY A 235 -12.57 18.69 7.60
N ALA A 236 -12.81 18.80 6.29
CA ALA A 236 -12.76 17.66 5.37
C ALA A 236 -11.34 17.10 5.21
N ILE A 237 -10.32 17.95 5.14
CA ILE A 237 -8.90 17.52 5.07
C ILE A 237 -8.51 16.76 6.35
N ILE A 238 -8.88 17.28 7.52
CA ILE A 238 -8.62 16.64 8.81
C ILE A 238 -9.34 15.28 8.88
N SER A 239 -10.61 15.21 8.46
CA SER A 239 -11.35 13.95 8.36
C SER A 239 -10.60 12.94 7.49
N ASN A 240 -10.11 13.37 6.32
CA ASN A 240 -9.36 12.53 5.39
C ASN A 240 -8.03 12.02 6.00
N MET A 241 -7.33 12.85 6.77
CA MET A 241 -6.08 12.47 7.46
C MET A 241 -6.33 11.48 8.61
N LEU A 242 -7.46 11.60 9.31
CA LEU A 242 -7.81 10.76 10.46
C LEU A 242 -8.53 9.47 10.07
N SER A 243 -9.25 9.46 8.95
CA SER A 243 -9.84 8.25 8.38
C SER A 243 -8.73 7.33 7.84
N LYS A 244 -8.23 6.44 8.69
CA LYS A 244 -7.33 5.34 8.32
C LYS A 244 -8.04 4.25 7.51
N GLU A 245 -8.83 4.62 6.50
CA GLU A 245 -9.34 3.59 5.61
C GLU A 245 -8.18 3.08 4.77
N ARG A 246 -7.90 1.78 4.90
CA ARG A 246 -6.90 1.11 4.08
C ARG A 246 -7.51 0.96 2.69
N PHE A 247 -7.34 1.98 1.86
CA PHE A 247 -7.93 2.00 0.54
C PHE A 247 -7.33 0.91 -0.33
N VAL A 248 -8.20 0.10 -0.94
CA VAL A 248 -7.80 -0.86 -1.98
C VAL A 248 -7.61 -0.05 -3.26
N VAL A 249 -6.46 0.60 -3.38
CA VAL A 249 -6.10 1.26 -4.62
C VAL A 249 -5.90 0.16 -5.66
N ALA A 250 -6.73 0.16 -6.70
CA ALA A 250 -6.49 -0.67 -7.88
C ALA A 250 -5.19 -0.18 -8.50
N THR A 251 -4.29 -1.11 -8.84
CA THR A 251 -3.08 -0.86 -9.62
C THR A 251 -3.47 -0.23 -10.97
N GLY A 252 -3.54 1.10 -11.02
CA GLY A 252 -4.13 1.87 -12.13
C GLY A 252 -3.88 3.36 -11.97
N ALA A 253 -4.57 4.19 -12.78
CA ALA A 253 -4.34 5.64 -12.84
C ALA A 253 -4.58 6.36 -11.50
N THR A 254 -3.51 6.54 -10.73
CA THR A 254 -3.50 7.14 -9.39
C THR A 254 -3.92 8.60 -9.38
N SER A 255 -3.83 9.31 -10.50
CA SER A 255 -4.17 10.74 -10.60
C SER A 255 -5.61 11.05 -10.22
N ARG A 256 -6.56 10.17 -10.58
CA ARG A 256 -7.98 10.32 -10.22
C ARG A 256 -8.19 10.25 -8.71
N PHE A 257 -7.43 9.37 -8.05
CA PHE A 257 -7.44 9.21 -6.61
C PHE A 257 -6.88 10.45 -5.90
N PHE A 258 -5.74 10.96 -6.35
CA PHE A 258 -5.20 12.22 -5.83
C PHE A 258 -6.16 13.40 -6.03
N ALA A 259 -6.76 13.54 -7.20
CA ALA A 259 -7.72 14.60 -7.48
C ALA A 259 -8.95 14.54 -6.55
N TYR A 260 -9.48 13.33 -6.33
CA TYR A 260 -10.61 13.14 -5.44
C TYR A 260 -10.29 13.56 -3.99
N HIS A 261 -9.18 13.08 -3.42
CA HIS A 261 -8.84 13.35 -2.02
C HIS A 261 -8.25 14.74 -1.77
N LEU A 262 -7.51 15.32 -2.73
CA LEU A 262 -6.87 16.63 -2.56
C LEU A 262 -7.72 17.81 -3.04
N MET A 263 -8.75 17.58 -3.88
CA MET A 263 -9.57 18.65 -4.43
C MET A 263 -11.05 18.44 -4.10
N VAL A 264 -11.63 17.31 -4.50
CA VAL A 264 -13.08 17.10 -4.39
C VAL A 264 -13.55 17.09 -2.93
N LYS A 265 -12.87 16.35 -2.05
CA LYS A 265 -13.21 16.30 -0.61
C LYS A 265 -13.13 17.68 0.07
N PRO A 266 -12.04 18.47 -0.07
CA PRO A 266 -12.00 19.83 0.43
C PRO A 266 -13.12 20.74 -0.11
N VAL A 267 -13.45 20.65 -1.40
CA VAL A 267 -14.53 21.44 -2.01
C VAL A 267 -15.90 21.09 -1.41
N ILE A 268 -16.18 19.80 -1.20
CA ILE A 268 -17.39 19.36 -0.51
C ILE A 268 -17.44 19.93 0.92
N GLY A 269 -16.32 19.91 1.63
CA GLY A 269 -16.22 20.48 2.98
C GLY A 269 -16.49 21.99 3.00
N ALA A 270 -15.91 22.72 2.05
CA ALA A 270 -16.15 24.15 1.89
C ALA A 270 -17.63 24.46 1.60
N PHE A 271 -18.23 23.69 0.69
CA PHE A 271 -19.65 23.83 0.36
C PHE A 271 -20.55 23.57 1.58
N ALA A 272 -20.26 22.52 2.36
CA ALA A 272 -21.03 22.20 3.56
C ALA A 272 -20.96 23.31 4.62
N ALA A 273 -19.78 23.93 4.81
CA ALA A 273 -19.62 25.06 5.71
C ALA A 273 -20.40 26.30 5.25
N LEU A 274 -20.38 26.60 3.94
CA LEU A 274 -21.15 27.70 3.37
C LEU A 274 -22.66 27.47 3.51
N MET A 275 -23.13 26.24 3.29
CA MET A 275 -24.52 25.88 3.51
C MET A 275 -24.93 26.04 4.97
N LEU A 276 -24.07 25.65 5.92
CA LEU A 276 -24.31 25.86 7.35
C LEU A 276 -24.43 27.36 7.68
N LEU A 277 -23.57 28.19 7.08
CA LEU A 277 -23.65 29.64 7.24
C LEU A 277 -24.95 30.22 6.68
N PHE A 278 -25.40 29.79 5.49
CA PHE A 278 -26.69 30.25 4.95
C PHE A 278 -27.88 29.80 5.81
N LEU A 279 -27.81 28.60 6.39
CA LEU A 279 -28.81 28.11 7.32
C LEU A 279 -28.85 28.95 8.61
N GLU A 280 -27.69 29.36 9.13
CA GLU A 280 -27.60 30.25 10.28
C GLU A 280 -28.16 31.64 9.97
N GLN A 281 -27.77 32.24 8.84
CA GLN A 281 -28.31 33.54 8.41
C GLN A 281 -29.83 33.52 8.19
N SER A 282 -30.38 32.38 7.76
CA SER A 282 -31.82 32.21 7.58
C SER A 282 -32.60 32.11 8.90
N ARG A 283 -31.92 31.91 10.04
CA ARG A 283 -32.52 31.64 11.37
C ARG A 283 -33.55 30.50 11.39
N MET A 284 -33.55 29.61 10.40
CA MET A 284 -34.55 28.54 10.30
C MET A 284 -34.24 27.33 11.20
N LEU A 285 -32.95 27.03 11.44
CA LEU A 285 -32.52 25.84 12.17
C LEU A 285 -31.56 26.14 13.32
N LEU A 286 -30.64 27.08 13.13
CA LEU A 286 -29.57 27.40 14.07
C LEU A 286 -29.43 28.93 14.19
N SER A 287 -29.29 29.44 15.42
CA SER A 287 -28.98 30.85 15.72
C SER A 287 -27.80 30.90 16.70
N VAL A 288 -26.82 31.77 16.43
CA VAL A 288 -25.69 32.04 17.33
C VAL A 288 -25.76 33.49 17.79
N ASP A 289 -26.28 33.71 19.00
CA ASP A 289 -26.57 35.05 19.52
C ASP A 289 -25.61 35.45 20.66
N THR A 290 -25.40 36.75 20.83
CA THR A 290 -24.62 37.29 21.95
C THR A 290 -25.47 37.43 23.21
N ARG A 291 -24.84 37.29 24.38
CA ARG A 291 -25.51 37.39 25.70
C ARG A 291 -26.21 38.74 25.93
N THR A 292 -25.78 39.78 25.24
CA THR A 292 -26.33 41.14 25.32
C THR A 292 -27.39 41.44 24.25
N GLY A 293 -27.56 40.58 23.24
CA GLY A 293 -28.37 40.84 22.05
C GLY A 293 -29.84 40.37 22.08
N SER A 294 -30.31 39.65 23.11
CA SER A 294 -31.69 39.12 23.10
C SER A 294 -32.35 38.89 24.46
N THR A 295 -32.05 39.71 25.48
CA THR A 295 -32.90 39.77 26.68
C THR A 295 -34.17 40.62 26.48
N GLY A 296 -34.40 41.16 25.29
CA GLY A 296 -35.63 41.85 24.90
C GLY A 296 -36.46 41.02 23.95
N VAL A 297 -37.39 40.22 24.49
CA VAL A 297 -38.68 39.83 23.91
C VAL A 297 -38.70 39.63 22.39
N ASP A 298 -38.21 38.49 21.90
CA ASP A 298 -38.82 37.75 20.79
C ASP A 298 -38.21 36.34 20.72
N PRO A 299 -39.01 35.25 20.80
CA PRO A 299 -38.49 33.90 20.67
C PRO A 299 -38.05 33.68 19.22
N SER A 300 -36.75 33.75 18.98
CA SER A 300 -36.17 33.47 17.67
C SER A 300 -36.57 32.04 17.24
N PRO A 301 -37.15 31.85 16.03
CA PRO A 301 -37.80 30.61 15.60
C PRO A 301 -36.84 29.44 15.33
N ALA A 302 -35.53 29.62 15.53
CA ALA A 302 -34.54 28.57 15.33
C ALA A 302 -34.69 27.43 16.35
N LEU A 303 -34.50 26.19 15.90
CA LEU A 303 -34.58 24.98 16.74
C LEU A 303 -33.40 24.86 17.72
N PHE A 304 -32.22 25.37 17.35
CA PHE A 304 -31.02 25.35 18.19
C PHE A 304 -30.45 26.75 18.40
N HIS A 305 -30.30 27.13 19.67
CA HIS A 305 -29.77 28.44 20.10
C HIS A 305 -28.44 28.26 20.83
N ILE A 306 -27.39 28.93 20.33
CA ILE A 306 -26.07 28.98 20.96
C ILE A 306 -25.83 30.41 21.44
N VAL A 307 -25.72 30.62 22.75
CA VAL A 307 -25.46 31.94 23.33
C VAL A 307 -23.98 32.09 23.67
N VAL A 308 -23.34 33.15 23.17
CA VAL A 308 -21.91 33.43 23.35
C VAL A 308 -21.67 34.80 23.98
N SER A 309 -20.50 35.05 24.56
CA SER A 309 -20.21 36.27 25.32
C SER A 309 -20.23 37.53 24.45
N ASP A 310 -19.50 37.51 23.33
CA ASP A 310 -19.20 38.69 22.52
C ASP A 310 -19.23 38.34 21.01
N GLU A 311 -19.29 39.36 20.15
CA GLU A 311 -19.35 39.19 18.68
C GLU A 311 -18.12 38.47 18.11
N GLN A 312 -16.94 38.68 18.70
CA GLN A 312 -15.74 37.93 18.32
C GLN A 312 -15.92 36.43 18.56
N ALA A 313 -16.58 36.07 19.65
CA ALA A 313 -16.82 34.69 19.99
C ALA A 313 -17.84 34.05 19.05
N VAL A 314 -18.84 34.80 18.57
CA VAL A 314 -19.75 34.36 17.50
C VAL A 314 -18.98 33.97 16.24
N PHE A 315 -18.05 34.81 15.79
CA PHE A 315 -17.21 34.51 14.61
C PHE A 315 -16.43 33.20 14.78
N PHE A 316 -15.73 33.02 15.90
CA PHE A 316 -14.95 31.80 16.14
C PHE A 316 -15.84 30.56 16.34
N THR A 317 -17.02 30.70 16.94
CA THR A 317 -18.00 29.61 17.05
C THR A 317 -18.48 29.18 15.66
N LEU A 318 -18.76 30.13 14.76
CA LEU A 318 -19.13 29.80 13.37
C LEU A 318 -17.99 29.13 12.61
N MET A 319 -16.74 29.57 12.79
CA MET A 319 -15.58 28.88 12.21
C MET A 319 -15.45 27.44 12.73
N ALA A 320 -15.66 27.22 14.02
CA ALA A 320 -15.63 25.89 14.62
C ALA A 320 -16.75 24.99 14.05
N LEU A 321 -17.97 25.53 13.93
CA LEU A 321 -19.10 24.82 13.31
C LEU A 321 -18.84 24.52 11.84
N ALA A 322 -18.21 25.44 11.10
CA ALA A 322 -17.79 25.22 9.72
C ALA A 322 -16.80 24.05 9.58
N VAL A 323 -15.79 23.97 10.47
CA VAL A 323 -14.87 22.82 10.53
C VAL A 323 -15.63 21.52 10.79
N VAL A 324 -16.56 21.52 11.75
CA VAL A 324 -17.37 20.33 12.09
C VAL A 324 -18.28 19.93 10.93
N ALA A 325 -18.89 20.88 10.24
CA ALA A 325 -19.72 20.63 9.06
C ALA A 325 -18.90 20.01 7.93
N GLY A 326 -17.72 20.55 7.65
CA GLY A 326 -16.81 20.03 6.64
C GLY A 326 -16.33 18.61 6.93
N TRP A 327 -15.98 18.32 8.19
CA TRP A 327 -15.67 16.96 8.64
C TRP A 327 -16.86 16.02 8.42
N SER A 328 -18.05 16.43 8.88
CA SER A 328 -19.26 15.59 8.84
C SER A 328 -19.67 15.27 7.40
N ALA A 329 -19.55 16.24 6.49
CA ALA A 329 -19.84 16.06 5.08
C ALA A 329 -18.92 15.00 4.43
N ASP A 330 -17.62 15.04 4.71
CA ASP A 330 -16.68 14.02 4.24
C ASP A 330 -17.03 12.62 4.78
N LYS A 331 -17.42 12.50 6.05
CA LYS A 331 -17.81 11.20 6.63
C LYS A 331 -19.07 10.61 6.02
N LEU A 332 -20.09 11.44 5.80
CA LEU A 332 -21.36 11.00 5.23
C LEU A 332 -21.22 10.65 3.74
N LEU A 333 -20.59 11.51 2.96
CA LEU A 333 -20.45 11.32 1.51
C LEU A 333 -19.34 10.34 1.16
N GLY A 334 -18.26 10.29 1.95
CA GLY A 334 -17.17 9.32 1.81
C GLY A 334 -17.71 7.89 1.85
N SER A 335 -18.53 7.54 2.85
CA SER A 335 -19.11 6.20 2.95
C SER A 335 -19.93 5.77 1.74
N ILE A 336 -20.62 6.71 1.07
CA ILE A 336 -21.40 6.44 -0.14
C ILE A 336 -20.46 6.29 -1.34
N MET A 337 -19.50 7.19 -1.48
CA MET A 337 -18.57 7.25 -2.60
C MET A 337 -17.60 6.07 -2.59
N ASP A 338 -17.11 5.64 -1.43
CA ASP A 338 -16.22 4.48 -1.27
C ASP A 338 -16.95 3.18 -1.64
N LYS A 339 -18.25 3.06 -1.36
CA LYS A 339 -19.07 1.94 -1.84
C LYS A 339 -19.21 1.94 -3.37
N VAL A 340 -19.35 3.11 -3.99
CA VAL A 340 -19.45 3.23 -5.45
C VAL A 340 -18.10 2.93 -6.12
N LEU A 341 -17.03 3.56 -5.65
CA LEU A 341 -15.66 3.33 -6.10
C LEU A 341 -15.25 1.86 -5.91
N GLY A 342 -15.55 1.27 -4.75
CA GLY A 342 -15.29 -0.15 -4.50
C GLY A 342 -16.02 -1.08 -5.46
N ARG A 343 -17.27 -0.77 -5.84
CA ARG A 343 -18.02 -1.55 -6.85
C ARG A 343 -17.44 -1.38 -8.25
N LEU A 344 -17.07 -0.17 -8.64
CA LEU A 344 -16.48 0.12 -9.95
C LEU A 344 -15.08 -0.51 -10.10
N LEU A 345 -14.26 -0.46 -9.05
CA LEU A 345 -12.92 -1.01 -9.04
C LEU A 345 -12.94 -2.54 -8.88
N GLY A 346 -13.83 -3.09 -8.05
CA GLY A 346 -14.01 -4.54 -7.92
C GLY A 346 -14.50 -5.21 -9.21
N GLN A 347 -15.16 -4.48 -10.10
CA GLN A 347 -15.46 -4.94 -11.46
C GLN A 347 -14.22 -4.92 -12.37
N SER A 348 -13.26 -4.01 -12.16
CA SER A 348 -12.03 -3.93 -12.95
C SER A 348 -10.94 -4.94 -12.54
N GLU A 349 -10.88 -5.38 -11.28
CA GLU A 349 -9.93 -6.41 -10.81
C GLU A 349 -10.30 -7.85 -11.25
N LYS A 350 -11.42 -8.07 -11.95
CA LYS A 350 -11.83 -9.38 -12.48
C LYS A 350 -11.02 -9.86 -13.71
N VAL A 351 -9.87 -9.25 -13.99
CA VAL A 351 -9.09 -9.58 -15.19
C VAL A 351 -7.92 -10.51 -14.84
N LEU A 352 -8.02 -11.70 -15.44
CA LEU A 352 -7.10 -12.85 -15.54
C LEU A 352 -7.10 -13.86 -14.37
N PRO A 353 -7.64 -15.08 -14.59
CA PRO A 353 -7.32 -16.22 -13.72
C PRO A 353 -5.81 -16.51 -13.79
N PRO A 354 -5.12 -16.77 -12.67
CA PRO A 354 -3.73 -17.19 -12.71
C PRO A 354 -3.63 -18.54 -13.43
N SER A 355 -2.54 -18.72 -14.17
CA SER A 355 -2.10 -20.03 -14.67
C SER A 355 -2.04 -21.00 -13.50
N SER A 356 -2.95 -21.97 -13.46
CA SER A 356 -2.88 -23.09 -12.54
C SER A 356 -1.48 -23.69 -12.60
N PRO A 357 -0.87 -24.07 -11.47
CA PRO A 357 0.31 -24.92 -11.52
C PRO A 357 -0.06 -26.16 -12.34
N ALA A 358 0.71 -26.45 -13.38
CA ALA A 358 0.44 -27.57 -14.27
C ALA A 358 0.30 -28.83 -13.41
N ALA A 359 -0.91 -29.36 -13.34
CA ALA A 359 -1.15 -30.62 -12.66
C ALA A 359 -0.27 -31.69 -13.33
N PRO A 360 0.41 -32.56 -12.58
CA PRO A 360 1.11 -33.70 -13.18
C PRO A 360 0.09 -34.49 -14.00
N GLN A 361 0.42 -34.72 -15.27
CA GLN A 361 -0.39 -35.57 -16.14
C GLN A 361 -0.56 -36.92 -15.45
N GLN A 362 -1.78 -37.27 -15.06
CA GLN A 362 -2.08 -38.61 -14.60
C GLN A 362 -1.67 -39.60 -15.71
N PRO A 363 -0.96 -40.69 -15.39
CA PRO A 363 -0.68 -41.74 -16.36
C PRO A 363 -2.01 -42.22 -16.94
N ARG A 364 -2.14 -42.16 -18.27
CA ARG A 364 -3.31 -42.67 -18.97
C ARG A 364 -3.53 -44.12 -18.53
N THR A 365 -4.67 -44.37 -17.90
CA THR A 365 -5.15 -45.72 -17.61
C THR A 365 -5.21 -46.48 -18.93
N PRO A 366 -4.54 -47.62 -19.10
CA PRO A 366 -4.65 -48.39 -20.33
C PRO A 366 -6.10 -48.85 -20.49
N ALA A 367 -6.66 -48.60 -21.67
CA ALA A 367 -8.02 -48.98 -22.01
C ALA A 367 -8.20 -50.51 -21.82
N PRO A 368 -9.37 -50.96 -21.34
CA PRO A 368 -9.64 -52.38 -21.21
C PRO A 368 -9.64 -53.02 -22.59
N SER A 369 -8.83 -54.07 -22.74
CA SER A 369 -8.83 -54.92 -23.93
C SER A 369 -10.23 -55.52 -24.12
N GLN A 370 -10.91 -55.12 -25.20
CA GLN A 370 -12.08 -55.84 -25.67
C GLN A 370 -11.61 -57.15 -26.31
N ARG A 371 -12.22 -58.25 -25.86
CA ARG A 371 -12.08 -59.60 -26.42
C ARG A 371 -12.68 -59.70 -27.81
#